data_AF-A0A8D5JEP3-F1
#
_entry.id   AF-A0A8D5JEP3-F1
#
_cell.length_a   1.000
_cell.length_b   1.000
_cell.length_c   1.000
_cell.angle_alpha   90.00
_cell.angle_beta   90.00
_cell.angle_gamma   90.00
#
_symmetry.space_group_name_H-M   'P 1'
#
loop_
_entity.id
_entity.type
_entity.pdbx_description
1 polymer ?
#
loop_
_entity_poly.entity_id
_entity_poly.type
_entity_poly.pdbx_seq_one_letter_code
_entity_poly.pdbx_strand_id
1 'polypeptide(L)'
;MKPDGSDGTSEVSHIMLEVIEELHILQPGSSVHISSRTPDTFLHAAARVIRQGHGYPSVFNPDTYIMEMVRQGKSLQDAREGGCSGCIEVGAFGKEAYLLTGYLNVPKVLEVTLNNGIDPLTGRVVGISTGDPCGFDSFEELYSAFMKQVEYIVDLKIRVSNYIDRMFAKYAPAPFLSVVIDDCISKGRDYYDGGPGTIPIISSAVVLVRSPTVCLP
;
A
#
# COMPACT_ATOMS: atom_id res chain seq x y z
N MET A 1 13.22 14.44 -1.85
CA MET A 1 13.28 15.53 -0.85
C MET A 1 14.28 15.11 0.22
N LYS A 2 15.05 16.05 0.77
CA LYS A 2 15.96 15.78 1.89
C LYS A 2 15.21 15.83 3.24
N PRO A 3 15.82 15.36 4.35
CA PRO A 3 15.21 15.43 5.69
C PRO A 3 14.78 16.84 6.10
N ASP A 4 15.52 17.86 5.67
CA ASP A 4 15.21 19.28 5.91
C ASP A 4 14.06 19.83 5.05
N GLY A 5 13.58 19.05 4.08
CA GLY A 5 12.51 19.44 3.15
C GLY A 5 13.00 20.07 1.85
N SER A 6 14.31 20.18 1.64
CA SER A 6 14.88 20.73 0.42
C SER A 6 14.97 19.69 -0.71
N ASP A 7 15.40 20.15 -1.89
CA ASP A 7 15.58 19.28 -3.04
C ASP A 7 16.61 18.17 -2.76
N GLY A 8 16.27 16.95 -3.22
CA GLY A 8 17.09 15.75 -3.09
C GLY A 8 17.77 15.31 -4.39
N THR A 9 17.63 16.05 -5.49
CA THR A 9 18.32 15.68 -6.73
C THR A 9 19.84 15.83 -6.61
N SER A 10 20.57 14.97 -7.30
CA SER A 10 22.03 14.95 -7.32
C SER A 10 22.54 14.40 -8.66
N GLU A 11 23.85 14.44 -8.89
CA GLU A 11 24.47 13.83 -10.07
C GLU A 11 24.15 12.34 -10.19
N VAL A 12 24.14 11.60 -9.07
CA VAL A 12 23.75 10.19 -9.04
C VAL A 12 22.32 10.00 -9.55
N SER A 13 21.42 10.92 -9.25
CA SER A 13 20.03 10.86 -9.74
C SER A 13 19.96 10.92 -11.26
N HIS A 14 20.83 11.68 -11.91
CA HIS A 14 20.90 11.76 -13.37
C HIS A 14 21.55 10.52 -13.99
N ILE A 15 22.63 10.03 -13.40
CA ILE A 15 23.28 8.77 -13.82
C ILE A 15 22.26 7.61 -13.80
N MET A 16 21.41 7.54 -12.78
CA MET A 16 20.38 6.50 -12.71
C MET A 16 19.36 6.60 -13.85
N LEU A 17 19.00 7.81 -14.31
CA LEU A 17 18.12 8.00 -15.46
C LEU A 17 18.79 7.57 -16.77
N GLU A 18 20.07 7.87 -16.93
CA GLU A 18 20.88 7.42 -18.08
C GLU A 18 20.96 5.89 -18.13
N VAL A 19 21.23 5.24 -16.99
CA VAL A 19 21.27 3.77 -16.90
C VAL A 19 19.93 3.14 -17.26
N ILE A 20 18.80 3.74 -16.85
CA ILE A 20 17.46 3.25 -17.22
C ILE A 20 17.25 3.35 -18.74
N GLU A 21 17.64 4.48 -19.33
CA GLU A 21 17.56 4.73 -20.78
C GLU A 21 18.53 3.86 -21.59
N GLU A 22 19.65 3.42 -21.02
CA GLU A 22 20.59 2.55 -21.74
C GLU A 22 20.23 1.07 -21.66
N LEU A 23 19.84 0.59 -20.47
CA LEU A 23 19.70 -0.85 -20.23
C LEU A 23 18.38 -1.43 -20.71
N HIS A 24 17.29 -0.66 -20.69
CA HIS A 24 15.94 -1.11 -21.10
C HIS A 24 15.48 -2.44 -20.44
N ILE A 25 15.91 -2.70 -19.20
CA ILE A 25 15.53 -3.88 -18.43
C ILE A 25 14.41 -3.56 -17.45
N LEU A 26 13.56 -4.55 -17.18
CA LEU A 26 12.38 -4.39 -16.33
C LEU A 26 12.70 -4.37 -14.83
N GLN A 27 13.91 -4.78 -14.45
CA GLN A 27 14.37 -4.81 -13.05
C GLN A 27 15.72 -4.09 -12.94
N PRO A 28 15.90 -3.19 -11.96
CA PRO A 28 14.99 -2.88 -10.85
C PRO A 28 13.72 -2.14 -11.28
N GLY A 29 12.67 -2.18 -10.45
CA GLY A 29 11.50 -1.31 -10.62
C GLY A 29 11.87 0.14 -10.32
N SER A 30 12.25 0.90 -11.35
CA SER A 30 12.77 2.25 -11.19
C SER A 30 11.66 3.30 -11.02
N SER A 31 11.88 4.26 -10.12
CA SER A 31 10.94 5.34 -9.88
C SER A 31 11.64 6.69 -9.70
N VAL A 32 10.87 7.76 -9.91
CA VAL A 32 11.25 9.14 -9.61
C VAL A 32 10.23 9.75 -8.65
N HIS A 33 10.73 10.53 -7.70
CA HIS A 33 9.93 11.17 -6.66
C HIS A 33 9.90 12.67 -6.94
N ILE A 34 8.79 13.16 -7.49
CA ILE A 34 8.64 14.54 -7.99
C ILE A 34 7.79 15.34 -7.00
N SER A 35 8.40 16.37 -6.42
CA SER A 35 7.78 17.30 -5.46
C SER A 35 7.77 18.73 -5.99
N SER A 36 7.08 19.62 -5.29
CA SER A 36 7.15 21.08 -5.48
C SER A 36 8.55 21.68 -5.33
N ARG A 37 9.52 20.92 -4.79
CA ARG A 37 10.93 21.31 -4.66
C ARG A 37 11.82 20.74 -5.76
N THR A 38 11.32 19.85 -6.60
CA THR A 38 12.10 19.18 -7.63
C THR A 38 12.45 20.17 -8.76
N PRO A 39 13.73 20.31 -9.15
CA PRO A 39 14.13 21.17 -10.26
C PRO A 39 13.53 20.71 -11.59
N ASP A 40 13.12 21.67 -12.42
CA ASP A 40 12.62 21.42 -13.78
C ASP A 40 13.62 20.64 -14.63
N THR A 41 14.93 20.82 -14.41
CA THR A 41 15.98 20.09 -15.11
C THR A 41 15.88 18.58 -14.89
N PHE A 42 15.63 18.15 -13.66
CA PHE A 42 15.44 16.73 -13.32
C PHE A 42 14.09 16.21 -13.79
N LEU A 43 13.02 17.01 -13.64
CA LEU A 43 11.69 16.67 -14.15
C LEU A 43 11.72 16.41 -15.67
N HIS A 44 12.35 17.30 -16.43
CA HIS A 44 12.51 17.15 -17.88
C HIS A 44 13.39 15.95 -18.24
N ALA A 45 14.40 15.61 -17.43
CA ALA A 45 15.21 14.42 -17.64
C ALA A 45 14.38 13.14 -17.48
N ALA A 46 13.60 13.03 -16.40
CA ALA A 46 12.70 11.89 -16.19
C ALA A 46 11.66 11.78 -17.33
N ALA A 47 11.09 12.90 -17.77
CA ALA A 47 10.15 12.91 -18.90
C ALA A 47 10.78 12.42 -20.22
N ARG A 48 12.08 12.70 -20.46
CA ARG A 48 12.81 12.18 -21.62
C ARG A 48 13.01 10.68 -21.60
N VAL A 49 13.13 10.07 -20.42
CA VAL A 49 13.17 8.60 -20.28
C VAL A 49 11.77 8.02 -20.46
N ILE A 50 10.75 8.60 -19.80
CA ILE A 50 9.36 8.12 -19.88
C ILE A 50 8.85 8.10 -21.33
N ARG A 51 9.16 9.12 -22.14
CA ARG A 51 8.71 9.18 -23.55
C ARG A 51 9.26 8.05 -24.43
N GLN A 52 10.30 7.32 -23.99
CA GLN A 52 10.82 6.16 -24.74
C GLN A 52 9.82 4.99 -24.74
N GLY A 53 8.82 5.01 -23.85
CA GLY A 53 7.69 4.08 -23.90
C GLY A 53 7.93 2.73 -23.22
N HIS A 54 8.98 2.62 -22.40
CA HIS A 54 9.29 1.40 -21.64
C HIS A 54 8.46 1.24 -20.35
N GLY A 55 7.58 2.20 -20.06
CA GLY A 55 6.72 2.20 -18.85
C GLY A 55 7.39 2.71 -17.57
N TYR A 56 8.68 3.06 -17.63
CA TYR A 56 9.49 3.53 -16.50
C TYR A 56 10.20 4.85 -16.82
N PRO A 57 10.67 5.59 -15.78
CA PRO A 57 10.40 5.38 -14.35
C PRO A 57 8.95 5.68 -13.96
N SER A 58 8.45 5.00 -12.93
CA SER A 58 7.18 5.37 -12.26
C SER A 58 7.33 6.71 -11.53
N VAL A 59 6.24 7.46 -11.37
CA VAL A 59 6.27 8.81 -10.77
C VAL A 59 5.49 8.83 -9.46
N PHE A 60 6.14 9.23 -8.37
CA PHE A 60 5.52 9.40 -7.06
C PHE A 60 5.56 10.85 -6.60
N ASN A 61 4.55 11.25 -5.82
CA ASN A 61 4.40 12.63 -5.30
C ASN A 61 4.71 12.70 -3.79
N PRO A 62 5.91 13.18 -3.39
CA PRO A 62 6.30 13.34 -1.99
C PRO A 62 5.41 14.31 -1.22
N ASP A 63 4.91 15.36 -1.86
CA ASP A 63 4.08 16.36 -1.17
C ASP A 63 2.78 15.73 -0.65
N THR A 64 2.28 14.69 -1.32
CA THR A 64 1.13 13.91 -0.87
C THR A 64 1.52 12.83 0.14
N TYR A 65 2.46 11.96 -0.20
CA TYR A 65 2.70 10.78 0.62
C TYR A 65 3.37 11.10 1.97
N ILE A 66 4.12 12.21 2.07
CA ILE A 66 4.70 12.68 3.34
C ILE A 66 3.57 13.07 4.30
N MET A 67 2.57 13.80 3.81
CA MET A 67 1.41 14.19 4.63
C MET A 67 0.61 12.97 5.07
N GLU A 68 0.48 11.96 4.21
CA GLU A 68 -0.17 10.69 4.57
C GLU A 68 0.59 9.96 5.68
N MET A 69 1.91 9.86 5.56
CA MET A 69 2.76 9.24 6.56
C MET A 69 2.68 9.96 7.92
N VAL A 70 2.71 11.30 7.90
CA VAL A 70 2.54 12.11 9.12
C VAL A 70 1.14 11.91 9.73
N ARG A 71 0.10 11.80 8.90
CA ARG A 71 -1.28 11.49 9.37
C ARG A 71 -1.36 10.12 10.05
N GLN A 72 -0.56 9.16 9.59
CA GLN A 72 -0.41 7.85 10.22
C GLN A 72 0.47 7.89 11.49
N GLY A 73 0.96 9.07 11.86
CA GLY A 73 1.69 9.35 13.10
C GLY A 73 3.22 9.20 13.02
N LYS A 74 3.76 9.00 11.81
CA LYS A 74 5.22 9.04 11.60
C LYS A 74 5.74 10.47 11.84
N SER A 75 6.98 10.58 12.31
CA SER A 75 7.61 11.90 12.42
C SER A 75 7.78 12.52 11.02
N LEU A 76 7.80 13.84 10.94
CA LEU A 76 8.02 14.52 9.66
C LEU A 76 9.37 14.14 9.04
N GLN A 77 10.38 13.90 9.87
CA GLN A 77 11.69 13.44 9.41
C GLN A 77 11.60 12.04 8.81
N ASP A 78 11.00 11.07 9.50
CA ASP A 78 10.85 9.70 9.00
C ASP A 78 10.01 9.65 7.73
N ALA A 79 8.97 10.49 7.64
CA ALA A 79 8.15 10.62 6.45
C ALA A 79 8.94 11.18 5.26
N ARG A 80 9.88 12.11 5.47
CA ARG A 80 10.73 12.68 4.40
C ARG A 80 11.83 11.72 3.94
N GLU A 81 12.32 10.89 4.86
CA GLU A 81 13.32 9.85 4.60
C GLU A 81 12.69 8.56 4.03
N GLY A 82 11.36 8.44 4.13
CA GLY A 82 10.59 7.38 3.50
C GLY A 82 10.36 7.59 2.00
N GLY A 83 9.54 6.72 1.45
CA GLY A 83 9.22 6.75 0.03
C GLY A 83 8.27 5.63 -0.34
N CYS A 84 8.32 5.24 -1.60
CA CYS A 84 7.48 4.20 -2.17
C CYS A 84 8.33 2.95 -2.41
N SER A 85 7.84 1.79 -1.99
CA SER A 85 8.41 0.49 -2.36
C SER A 85 7.35 -0.39 -3.01
N GLY A 86 7.78 -1.52 -3.58
CA GLY A 86 6.88 -2.44 -4.26
C GLY A 86 6.24 -1.80 -5.49
N CYS A 87 4.92 -1.72 -5.49
CA CYS A 87 4.13 -1.12 -6.57
C CYS A 87 3.90 0.38 -6.33
N ILE A 88 3.25 0.72 -5.22
CA ILE A 88 2.81 2.08 -4.89
C ILE A 88 2.78 2.34 -3.36
N GLU A 89 3.31 1.42 -2.57
CA GLU A 89 3.17 1.42 -1.11
C GLU A 89 4.15 2.37 -0.45
N VAL A 90 3.64 3.22 0.43
CA VAL A 90 4.43 4.26 1.10
C VAL A 90 4.79 3.82 2.50
N GLY A 91 6.08 3.94 2.85
CA GLY A 91 6.56 3.64 4.20
C GLY A 91 7.84 4.37 4.57
N ALA A 92 8.16 4.35 5.86
CA ALA A 92 9.42 4.89 6.39
C ALA A 92 10.54 3.86 6.20
N PHE A 93 11.45 4.14 5.27
CA PHE A 93 12.52 3.22 4.89
C PHE A 93 13.47 2.96 6.05
N GLY A 94 13.79 1.69 6.28
CA GLY A 94 14.68 1.26 7.38
C GLY A 94 14.06 1.32 8.78
N LYS A 95 12.81 1.78 8.91
CA LYS A 95 12.20 2.10 10.21
C LYS A 95 10.85 1.44 10.46
N GLU A 96 10.19 0.96 9.41
CA GLU A 96 8.82 0.46 9.48
C GLU A 96 8.67 -0.98 8.98
N ALA A 97 7.75 -1.71 9.60
CA ALA A 97 7.13 -2.90 9.02
C ALA A 97 5.73 -2.57 8.47
N TYR A 98 5.62 -2.37 7.17
CA TYR A 98 4.35 -2.13 6.47
C TYR A 98 3.99 -3.35 5.62
N LEU A 99 3.25 -4.29 6.22
CA LEU A 99 2.96 -5.60 5.63
C LEU A 99 1.68 -5.56 4.78
N LEU A 100 1.72 -6.15 3.59
CA LEU A 100 0.51 -6.31 2.77
C LEU A 100 -0.14 -7.66 3.06
N THR A 101 -1.38 -7.63 3.55
CA THR A 101 -2.11 -8.85 3.98
C THR A 101 -3.05 -9.39 2.90
N GLY A 102 -2.80 -9.00 1.65
CA GLY A 102 -3.50 -9.47 0.46
C GLY A 102 -4.69 -8.59 0.05
N TYR A 103 -5.27 -8.98 -1.08
CA TYR A 103 -6.30 -8.22 -1.78
C TYR A 103 -7.71 -8.47 -1.23
N LEU A 104 -8.60 -7.49 -1.38
CA LEU A 104 -10.05 -7.62 -1.18
C LEU A 104 -10.77 -7.41 -2.51
N ASN A 105 -11.56 -8.42 -2.91
CA ASN A 105 -12.34 -8.38 -4.14
C ASN A 105 -13.69 -7.69 -3.88
N VAL A 106 -13.71 -6.37 -3.96
CA VAL A 106 -14.91 -5.55 -3.72
C VAL A 106 -16.07 -5.90 -4.67
N PRO A 107 -15.85 -6.11 -5.99
CA PRO A 107 -16.92 -6.58 -6.87
C PRO A 107 -17.56 -7.90 -6.41
N LYS A 108 -16.77 -8.83 -5.86
CA LYS A 108 -17.30 -10.09 -5.31
C LYS A 108 -18.18 -9.84 -4.09
N VAL A 109 -17.82 -8.88 -3.24
CA VAL A 109 -18.67 -8.48 -2.09
C VAL A 109 -20.02 -7.95 -2.58
N LEU A 110 -20.02 -7.14 -3.64
CA LEU A 110 -21.27 -6.66 -4.25
C LEU A 110 -22.09 -7.83 -4.85
N GLU A 111 -21.48 -8.76 -5.57
CA GLU A 111 -22.16 -9.95 -6.10
C GLU A 111 -22.80 -10.78 -4.98
N VAL A 112 -22.08 -10.99 -3.88
CA VAL A 112 -22.59 -11.69 -2.68
C VAL A 112 -23.75 -10.90 -2.03
N THR A 113 -23.67 -9.57 -2.01
CA THR A 113 -24.77 -8.70 -1.54
C THR A 113 -26.03 -8.91 -2.39
N LEU A 114 -25.86 -8.90 -3.71
CA LEU A 114 -26.94 -9.10 -4.69
C LEU A 114 -27.50 -10.54 -4.71
N ASN A 115 -26.89 -11.45 -3.96
CA ASN A 115 -27.35 -12.83 -3.79
C ASN A 115 -27.57 -13.15 -2.30
N ASN A 116 -27.87 -12.13 -1.48
CA ASN A 116 -28.21 -12.27 -0.07
C ASN A 116 -27.22 -13.14 0.74
N GLY A 117 -25.91 -12.96 0.52
CA GLY A 117 -24.84 -13.67 1.22
C GLY A 117 -24.40 -14.98 0.56
N ILE A 118 -25.01 -15.37 -0.55
CA ILE A 118 -24.70 -16.61 -1.29
C ILE A 118 -23.76 -16.29 -2.45
N ASP A 119 -22.71 -17.08 -2.61
CA ASP A 119 -21.89 -17.07 -3.82
C ASP A 119 -22.64 -17.80 -4.96
N PRO A 120 -23.05 -17.11 -6.03
CA PRO A 120 -23.80 -17.75 -7.12
C PRO A 120 -22.98 -18.79 -7.90
N LEU A 121 -21.64 -18.71 -7.86
CA LEU A 121 -20.77 -19.69 -8.53
C LEU A 121 -20.75 -21.03 -7.80
N THR A 122 -20.76 -21.01 -6.47
CA THR A 122 -20.58 -22.22 -5.64
C THR A 122 -21.83 -22.66 -4.91
N GLY A 123 -22.86 -21.81 -4.84
CA GLY A 123 -24.08 -22.02 -4.06
C GLY A 123 -23.85 -21.97 -2.54
N ARG A 124 -22.66 -21.55 -2.08
CA ARG A 124 -22.30 -21.53 -0.67
C ARG A 124 -22.64 -20.18 -0.04
N VAL A 125 -23.04 -20.20 1.23
CA VAL A 125 -23.12 -18.98 2.04
C VAL A 125 -21.69 -18.54 2.37
N VAL A 126 -21.29 -17.37 1.87
CA VAL A 126 -19.95 -16.79 2.06
C VAL A 126 -19.97 -15.40 2.69
N GLY A 127 -21.16 -14.81 2.83
CA GLY A 127 -21.41 -13.55 3.53
C GLY A 127 -22.52 -13.70 4.57
N ILE A 128 -23.18 -12.59 4.87
CA ILE A 128 -24.34 -12.53 5.78
C ILE A 128 -25.64 -12.34 5.01
N SER A 129 -26.77 -12.65 5.61
CA SER A 129 -28.09 -12.34 5.01
C SER A 129 -28.36 -10.84 5.18
N THR A 130 -28.39 -10.10 4.07
CA THR A 130 -28.63 -8.64 4.05
C THR A 130 -29.98 -8.24 3.48
N GLY A 131 -30.81 -9.21 3.08
CA GLY A 131 -32.12 -9.01 2.45
C GLY A 131 -32.12 -9.45 0.99
N ASP A 132 -33.30 -9.75 0.46
CA ASP A 132 -33.50 -9.99 -0.97
C ASP A 132 -33.40 -8.65 -1.72
N PRO A 133 -32.45 -8.49 -2.65
CA PRO A 133 -32.29 -7.25 -3.40
C PRO A 133 -33.50 -6.84 -4.23
N CYS A 134 -34.36 -7.80 -4.64
CA CYS A 134 -35.61 -7.49 -5.33
C CYS A 134 -36.63 -6.76 -4.43
N GLY A 135 -36.40 -6.74 -3.11
CA GLY A 135 -37.24 -6.04 -2.13
C GLY A 135 -36.67 -4.72 -1.65
N PHE A 136 -35.57 -4.21 -2.22
CA PHE A 136 -35.05 -2.89 -1.87
C PHE A 136 -35.79 -1.78 -2.64
N ASP A 137 -36.29 -0.79 -1.92
CA ASP A 137 -37.07 0.33 -2.48
C ASP A 137 -36.18 1.53 -2.88
N SER A 138 -34.88 1.49 -2.54
CA SER A 138 -33.94 2.58 -2.81
C SER A 138 -32.50 2.09 -3.01
N PHE A 139 -31.67 2.95 -3.61
CA PHE A 139 -30.23 2.71 -3.72
C PHE A 139 -29.57 2.66 -2.34
N GLU A 140 -30.04 3.47 -1.40
CA GLU A 140 -29.53 3.60 -0.04
C GLU A 140 -29.69 2.29 0.75
N GLU A 141 -30.79 1.56 0.53
CA GLU A 141 -30.99 0.23 1.09
C GLU A 141 -30.00 -0.80 0.52
N LEU A 142 -29.80 -0.80 -0.80
CA LEU A 142 -28.78 -1.64 -1.43
C LEU A 142 -27.37 -1.30 -0.93
N TYR A 143 -27.03 0.00 -0.84
CA TYR A 143 -25.73 0.46 -0.37
C TYR A 143 -25.51 0.09 1.11
N SER A 144 -26.54 0.21 1.95
CA SER A 144 -26.51 -0.25 3.34
C SER A 144 -26.29 -1.76 3.44
N ALA A 145 -26.98 -2.56 2.61
CA ALA A 145 -26.75 -4.01 2.52
C ALA A 145 -25.30 -4.33 2.09
N PHE A 146 -24.78 -3.63 1.09
CA PHE A 146 -23.41 -3.79 0.63
C PHE A 146 -22.39 -3.43 1.72
N MET A 147 -22.58 -2.31 2.41
CA MET A 147 -21.68 -1.89 3.49
C MET A 147 -21.67 -2.89 4.66
N LYS A 148 -22.80 -3.51 5.00
CA LYS A 148 -22.84 -4.61 5.98
C LYS A 148 -22.03 -5.82 5.54
N GLN A 149 -22.06 -6.17 4.25
CA GLN A 149 -21.21 -7.25 3.71
C GLN A 149 -19.73 -6.87 3.75
N VAL A 150 -19.39 -5.63 3.39
CA VAL A 150 -18.00 -5.13 3.46
C VAL A 150 -17.48 -5.21 4.90
N GLU A 151 -18.24 -4.71 5.88
CA GLU A 151 -17.88 -4.76 7.30
C GLU A 151 -17.64 -6.19 7.77
N TYR A 152 -18.58 -7.10 7.49
CA TYR A 152 -18.43 -8.52 7.84
C TYR A 152 -17.16 -9.17 7.26
N ILE A 153 -16.87 -8.91 5.97
CA ILE A 153 -15.72 -9.50 5.29
C ILE A 153 -14.41 -8.87 5.76
N VAL A 154 -14.39 -7.55 6.01
CA VAL A 154 -13.21 -6.85 6.55
C VAL A 154 -12.90 -7.34 7.96
N ASP A 155 -13.89 -7.50 8.82
CA ASP A 155 -13.72 -8.05 10.17
C ASP A 155 -13.16 -9.48 10.14
N LEU A 156 -13.67 -10.33 9.24
CA LEU A 156 -13.11 -11.66 9.02
C LEU A 156 -11.65 -11.58 8.56
N LYS A 157 -11.35 -10.71 7.58
CA LYS A 157 -10.00 -10.55 7.04
C LYS A 157 -9.02 -10.09 8.11
N ILE A 158 -9.38 -9.09 8.93
CA ILE A 158 -8.52 -8.58 10.00
C ILE A 158 -8.19 -9.69 11.01
N ARG A 159 -9.18 -10.50 11.42
CA ARG A 159 -8.94 -11.63 12.34
C ARG A 159 -7.94 -12.63 11.76
N VAL A 160 -8.07 -12.95 10.47
CA VAL A 160 -7.16 -13.86 9.77
C VAL A 160 -5.76 -13.24 9.65
N SER A 161 -5.65 -11.97 9.26
CA SER A 161 -4.37 -11.26 9.17
C SER A 161 -3.63 -11.27 10.51
N ASN A 162 -4.31 -10.92 11.61
CA ASN A 162 -3.70 -10.92 12.94
C ASN A 162 -3.19 -12.31 13.34
N TYR A 163 -3.91 -13.38 12.98
CA TYR A 163 -3.44 -14.75 13.22
C TYR A 163 -2.18 -15.07 12.40
N ILE A 164 -2.15 -14.70 11.12
CA ILE A 164 -1.00 -14.91 10.23
C ILE A 164 0.21 -14.12 10.74
N ASP A 165 0.04 -12.87 11.14
CA ASP A 165 1.12 -12.03 11.67
C ASP A 165 1.78 -12.68 12.89
N ARG A 166 0.98 -13.21 13.83
CA ARG A 166 1.50 -13.97 14.98
C ARG A 166 2.19 -15.28 14.58
N MET A 167 1.71 -15.93 13.52
CA MET A 167 2.34 -17.14 12.99
C MET A 167 3.72 -16.82 12.41
N PHE A 168 3.86 -15.76 11.60
CA PHE A 168 5.14 -15.32 11.06
C PHE A 168 6.12 -14.93 12.15
N ALA A 169 5.69 -14.11 13.12
CA ALA A 169 6.49 -13.72 14.27
C ALA A 169 7.07 -14.92 15.04
N LYS A 170 6.31 -16.01 15.15
CA LYS A 170 6.72 -17.21 15.90
C LYS A 170 7.58 -18.18 15.11
N TYR A 171 7.21 -18.44 13.86
CA TYR A 171 7.77 -19.57 13.09
C TYR A 171 8.73 -19.14 11.98
N ALA A 172 8.74 -17.86 11.61
CA ALA A 172 9.59 -17.32 10.55
C ALA A 172 10.22 -15.97 10.94
N PRO A 173 10.94 -15.87 12.08
CA PRO A 173 11.65 -14.64 12.42
C PRO A 173 12.70 -14.30 11.36
N ALA A 174 12.93 -13.02 11.14
CA ALA A 174 13.90 -12.49 10.18
C ALA A 174 15.07 -11.79 10.91
N PRO A 175 15.99 -12.54 11.55
CA PRO A 175 17.05 -11.96 12.37
C PRO A 175 18.02 -11.10 11.54
N PHE A 176 18.33 -11.51 10.30
CA PHE A 176 19.21 -10.73 9.43
C PHE A 176 18.59 -9.38 9.04
N LEU A 177 17.29 -9.36 8.73
CA LEU A 177 16.56 -8.12 8.47
C LEU A 177 16.52 -7.23 9.73
N SER A 178 16.29 -7.84 10.89
CA SER A 178 16.25 -7.13 12.17
C SER A 178 17.55 -6.40 12.52
N VAL A 179 18.70 -6.81 11.98
CA VAL A 179 19.97 -6.11 12.22
C VAL A 179 20.05 -4.76 11.49
N VAL A 180 19.32 -4.60 10.38
CA VAL A 180 19.38 -3.41 9.52
C VAL A 180 18.13 -2.54 9.60
N ILE A 181 17.22 -2.85 10.54
CA ILE A 181 16.00 -2.08 10.78
C ILE A 181 16.10 -1.41 12.15
N ASP A 182 15.81 -0.12 12.19
CA ASP A 182 15.87 0.68 13.40
C ASP A 182 14.99 0.08 14.51
N ASP A 183 15.40 0.31 15.74
CA ASP A 183 14.82 -0.19 16.99
C ASP A 183 14.80 -1.70 17.24
N CYS A 184 14.98 -2.55 16.23
CA CYS A 184 14.91 -4.01 16.41
C CYS A 184 15.97 -4.50 17.40
N ILE A 185 17.22 -4.03 17.25
CA ILE A 185 18.34 -4.36 18.15
C ILE A 185 18.11 -3.77 19.55
N SER A 186 17.74 -2.48 19.65
CA SER A 186 17.58 -1.80 20.94
C SER A 186 16.43 -2.39 21.77
N LYS A 187 15.34 -2.83 21.11
CA LYS A 187 14.22 -3.53 21.74
C LYS A 187 14.49 -5.02 21.98
N GLY A 188 15.52 -5.59 21.35
CA GLY A 188 15.78 -7.04 21.36
C GLY A 188 14.62 -7.84 20.77
N ARG A 189 13.97 -7.31 19.73
CA ARG A 189 12.78 -7.90 19.08
C ARG A 189 12.98 -8.06 17.59
N ASP A 190 12.44 -9.15 17.05
CA ASP A 190 12.47 -9.43 15.62
C ASP A 190 11.59 -8.45 14.83
N TYR A 191 11.94 -8.23 13.57
CA TYR A 191 11.20 -7.41 12.60
C TYR A 191 9.70 -7.75 12.57
N TYR A 192 9.35 -9.04 12.52
CA TYR A 192 7.95 -9.49 12.48
C TYR A 192 7.26 -9.49 13.85
N ASP A 193 8.00 -9.29 14.95
CA ASP A 193 7.45 -9.28 16.32
C ASP A 193 7.55 -7.88 16.99
N GLY A 194 7.39 -6.84 16.18
CA GLY A 194 7.33 -5.45 16.67
C GLY A 194 8.69 -4.85 17.04
N GLY A 195 9.77 -5.31 16.41
CA GLY A 195 11.08 -4.67 16.46
C GLY A 195 11.09 -3.22 15.94
N PRO A 196 10.52 -2.91 14.75
CA PRO A 196 10.61 -1.58 14.14
C PRO A 196 9.95 -0.45 14.95
N GLY A 197 10.39 0.79 14.72
CA GLY A 197 10.08 2.00 15.50
C GLY A 197 8.85 2.79 15.07
N THR A 198 8.28 3.50 16.06
CA THR A 198 7.12 4.40 16.05
C THR A 198 5.81 3.88 15.44
N ILE A 199 4.93 3.51 16.39
CA ILE A 199 3.50 3.16 16.30
C ILE A 199 3.26 1.65 16.12
N PRO A 200 2.40 1.02 16.95
CA PRO A 200 2.04 -0.41 16.84
C PRO A 200 1.14 -0.69 15.63
N ILE A 201 1.34 0.06 14.54
CA ILE A 201 0.77 -0.23 13.26
C ILE A 201 1.89 -0.94 12.52
N ILE A 202 1.95 -2.26 12.70
CA ILE A 202 2.15 -3.08 11.49
C ILE A 202 1.08 -2.55 10.55
N SER A 203 1.48 -1.77 9.55
CA SER A 203 0.52 -1.18 8.62
C SER A 203 0.07 -2.30 7.72
N SER A 204 -0.89 -3.07 8.23
CA SER A 204 -1.53 -4.16 7.51
C SER A 204 -2.52 -3.55 6.53
N ALA A 205 -2.05 -3.33 5.32
CA ALA A 205 -2.89 -2.82 4.26
C ALA A 205 -3.74 -3.95 3.67
N VAL A 206 -5.02 -3.66 3.46
CA VAL A 206 -5.92 -4.44 2.62
C VAL A 206 -6.03 -3.73 1.28
N VAL A 207 -5.55 -4.37 0.22
CA VAL A 207 -5.57 -3.75 -1.10
C VAL A 207 -6.92 -4.00 -1.77
N LEU A 208 -7.70 -2.95 -2.00
CA LEU A 208 -8.97 -3.05 -2.73
C LEU A 208 -8.69 -3.22 -4.22
N VAL A 209 -9.25 -4.27 -4.83
CA VAL A 209 -9.10 -4.53 -6.27
C VAL A 209 -10.35 -4.08 -7.03
N ARG A 210 -10.13 -3.37 -8.14
CA ARG A 210 -11.16 -2.89 -9.10
C ARG A 210 -12.20 -1.92 -8.52
N SER A 211 -11.74 -0.89 -7.82
CA SER A 211 -12.60 0.25 -7.42
C SER A 211 -13.48 0.82 -8.56
N PRO A 212 -13.02 0.98 -9.82
CA PRO A 212 -13.84 1.58 -10.88
C PRO A 212 -15.06 0.74 -11.27
N THR A 213 -15.03 -0.57 -11.03
CA THR A 213 -16.16 -1.48 -11.33
C THR A 213 -17.29 -1.35 -10.30
N VAL A 214 -16.99 -0.79 -9.12
CA VAL A 214 -17.94 -0.58 -8.01
C VAL A 214 -18.18 0.91 -7.72
N CYS A 215 -17.59 1.81 -8.53
CA CYS A 215 -17.95 3.23 -8.52
C CYS A 215 -19.35 3.38 -9.12
N LEU A 216 -20.36 3.20 -8.27
CA LEU A 216 -21.73 3.60 -8.54
C LEU A 216 -21.81 5.14 -8.41
N PRO A 217 -22.54 5.82 -9.31
CA PRO A 217 -22.54 7.28 -9.43
C PRO A 217 -22.98 8.03 -8.18
#